data_AF-A0A8B9GKE9-F1
#
_entry.id   AF-A0A8B9GKE9-F1
#
_cell.length_a   1.000
_cell.length_b   1.000
_cell.length_c   1.000
_cell.angle_alpha   90.00
_cell.angle_beta   90.00
_cell.angle_gamma   90.00
#
_symmetry.space_group_name_H-M   'P 1'
#
loop_
_entity.id
_entity.type
_entity.pdbx_description
1 polymer ?
#
loop_
_entity_poly.entity_id
_entity_poly.type
_entity_poly.pdbx_seq_one_letter_code
_entity_poly.pdbx_strand_id
1 'polypeptide(L)'
;MEKKESDKHAIEQNASQNIMPRRNTANFGNLNVDMQVPSPSEAAALFDLHQAHHFGEFEHSSERHCKQDLFPKWHLPMKIASVLSLLTFIYTSMRDIIYPFVTKKENVFYKIPILVINKVLPVVSITLLALVYLPGILAAGFQLYFGTKYKRFPQWLDRWMLSRKQFGLLSFFFAAMHACYSLCYPMRRSYRYKLLNWAFQQVKQKKEDAWIEHDVWRMEIYVSLGILGLALLALLAITSIPSVSHSLTWREFH
;
A
#
# COMPACT_ATOMS: atom_id res chain seq x y z
N MET A 1 -64.39 29.10 -4.14
CA MET A 1 -65.09 28.25 -5.12
C MET A 1 -64.25 26.99 -5.27
N GLU A 2 -64.53 25.97 -4.45
CA GLU A 2 -65.37 24.80 -4.79
C GLU A 2 -64.49 23.76 -5.53
N LYS A 3 -63.90 22.75 -4.88
CA LYS A 3 -64.41 21.51 -4.25
C LYS A 3 -65.31 20.65 -5.15
N LYS A 4 -64.80 19.51 -5.62
CA LYS A 4 -65.46 18.18 -5.82
C LYS A 4 -64.40 17.19 -6.35
N GLU A 5 -63.96 16.14 -5.64
CA GLU A 5 -64.66 14.96 -5.10
C GLU A 5 -65.23 14.10 -6.26
N SER A 6 -64.51 13.04 -6.68
CA SER A 6 -64.49 11.65 -6.17
C SER A 6 -65.61 10.78 -6.76
N ASP A 7 -65.23 9.69 -7.45
CA ASP A 7 -65.83 8.33 -7.43
C ASP A 7 -65.13 7.49 -8.52
N LYS A 8 -64.54 6.28 -8.33
CA LYS A 8 -64.80 5.02 -7.61
C LYS A 8 -65.29 3.90 -8.55
N HIS A 9 -64.68 2.71 -8.34
CA HIS A 9 -65.03 1.35 -8.79
C HIS A 9 -64.73 0.97 -10.26
N ALA A 10 -64.30 -0.25 -10.62
CA ALA A 10 -63.79 -1.45 -9.93
C ALA A 10 -63.42 -2.52 -11.00
N ILE A 11 -62.77 -3.58 -10.54
CA ILE A 11 -62.75 -4.98 -11.04
C ILE A 11 -61.53 -5.47 -11.87
N GLU A 12 -60.87 -6.43 -11.23
CA GLU A 12 -59.86 -7.42 -11.64
C GLU A 12 -60.01 -8.03 -13.04
N GLN A 13 -58.89 -8.45 -13.65
CA GLN A 13 -58.65 -9.89 -13.92
C GLN A 13 -57.19 -10.21 -14.31
N ASN A 14 -56.70 -11.29 -13.69
CA ASN A 14 -55.43 -11.99 -13.86
C ASN A 14 -55.16 -12.46 -15.30
N ALA A 15 -53.90 -12.40 -15.74
CA ALA A 15 -53.36 -13.30 -16.76
C ALA A 15 -51.84 -13.50 -16.60
N SER A 16 -51.45 -14.38 -15.67
CA SER A 16 -50.11 -14.96 -15.60
C SER A 16 -49.93 -15.98 -16.74
N GLN A 17 -49.09 -15.66 -17.73
CA GLN A 17 -48.72 -16.60 -18.78
C GLN A 17 -47.58 -17.52 -18.31
N ASN A 18 -47.91 -18.79 -18.09
CA ASN A 18 -46.98 -19.89 -17.86
C ASN A 18 -46.25 -20.28 -19.15
N ILE A 19 -44.92 -20.32 -19.11
CA ILE A 19 -44.04 -20.82 -20.16
C ILE A 19 -43.88 -22.33 -20.00
N MET A 20 -44.35 -23.11 -20.97
CA MET A 20 -44.21 -24.57 -21.05
C MET A 20 -42.97 -24.95 -21.90
N PRO A 21 -42.13 -25.93 -21.51
CA PRO A 21 -41.01 -26.36 -22.34
C PRO A 21 -41.43 -27.45 -23.35
N ARG A 22 -41.00 -27.26 -24.59
CA ARG A 22 -41.21 -28.11 -25.77
C ARG A 22 -40.39 -29.40 -25.65
N ARG A 23 -41.07 -30.55 -25.59
CA ARG A 23 -40.48 -31.90 -25.55
C ARG A 23 -40.27 -32.38 -26.98
N ASN A 24 -39.01 -32.52 -27.42
CA ASN A 24 -38.67 -33.13 -28.72
C ASN A 24 -38.53 -34.64 -28.55
N THR A 25 -39.40 -35.39 -29.22
CA THR A 25 -39.33 -36.84 -29.37
C THR A 25 -38.46 -37.15 -30.58
N ALA A 26 -37.32 -37.82 -30.39
CA ALA A 26 -36.49 -38.32 -31.48
C ALA A 26 -36.21 -39.82 -31.28
N ASN A 27 -36.41 -40.55 -32.38
CA ASN A 27 -36.32 -41.99 -32.57
C ASN A 27 -35.09 -42.66 -31.94
N PHE A 28 -35.32 -43.70 -31.15
CA PHE A 28 -34.34 -44.77 -30.92
C PHE A 28 -34.63 -45.92 -31.89
N GLY A 29 -33.91 -45.94 -33.01
CA GLY A 29 -33.77 -47.12 -33.86
C GLY A 29 -32.45 -47.81 -33.53
N ASN A 30 -32.52 -49.06 -33.08
CA ASN A 30 -31.39 -49.85 -32.61
C ASN A 30 -30.35 -50.11 -33.72
N LEU A 31 -29.15 -49.57 -33.53
CA LEU A 31 -27.92 -50.03 -34.18
C LEU A 31 -27.39 -51.22 -33.37
N ASN A 32 -27.45 -52.41 -33.95
CA ASN A 32 -26.84 -53.61 -33.40
C ASN A 32 -25.31 -53.50 -33.65
N VAL A 33 -24.55 -53.11 -32.63
CA VAL A 33 -23.08 -53.17 -32.64
C VAL A 33 -22.69 -54.28 -31.68
N ASP A 34 -22.12 -55.36 -32.22
CA ASP A 34 -21.56 -56.46 -31.44
C ASP A 34 -20.57 -55.92 -30.40
N MET A 35 -20.90 -56.10 -29.12
CA MET A 35 -20.03 -55.72 -28.02
C MET A 35 -19.01 -56.83 -27.80
N GLN A 36 -17.86 -56.72 -28.46
CA GLN A 36 -16.69 -57.53 -28.12
C GLN A 36 -16.15 -57.06 -26.77
N VAL A 37 -16.33 -57.90 -25.76
CA VAL A 37 -15.80 -57.70 -24.40
C VAL A 37 -14.27 -57.69 -24.49
N PRO A 38 -13.59 -56.62 -24.02
CA PRO A 38 -12.13 -56.57 -24.06
C PRO A 38 -11.55 -57.71 -23.23
N SER A 39 -10.49 -58.35 -23.74
CA SER A 39 -9.82 -59.43 -23.03
C SER A 39 -9.26 -58.91 -21.69
N PRO A 40 -9.15 -59.74 -20.63
CA PRO A 40 -8.70 -59.29 -19.32
C PRO A 40 -7.31 -58.61 -19.35
N SER A 41 -6.48 -58.98 -20.33
CA SER A 41 -5.15 -58.41 -20.54
C SER A 41 -5.18 -56.99 -21.15
N GLU A 42 -6.13 -56.71 -22.04
CA GLU A 42 -6.28 -55.38 -22.66
C GLU A 42 -6.93 -54.40 -21.69
N ALA A 43 -7.87 -54.87 -20.87
CA ALA A 43 -8.46 -54.07 -19.80
C ALA A 43 -7.42 -53.66 -18.75
N ALA A 44 -6.51 -54.57 -18.36
CA ALA A 44 -5.41 -54.28 -17.46
C ALA A 44 -4.41 -53.26 -18.05
N ALA A 45 -4.04 -53.42 -19.33
CA ALA A 45 -3.14 -52.48 -20.00
C ALA A 45 -3.76 -51.08 -20.15
N LEU A 46 -5.07 -50.98 -20.40
CA LEU A 46 -5.80 -49.71 -20.41
C LEU A 46 -5.87 -49.09 -19.02
N PHE A 47 -6.01 -49.91 -17.98
CA PHE A 47 -6.02 -49.45 -16.59
C PHE A 47 -4.65 -48.91 -16.18
N ASP A 48 -3.56 -49.60 -16.52
CA ASP A 48 -2.19 -49.15 -16.27
C ASP A 48 -1.82 -47.90 -17.08
N LEU A 49 -2.26 -47.80 -18.35
CA LEU A 49 -2.07 -46.61 -19.17
C LEU A 49 -2.85 -45.41 -18.59
N HIS A 50 -4.10 -45.64 -18.19
CA HIS A 50 -4.93 -44.62 -17.57
C HIS A 50 -4.34 -44.19 -16.22
N GLN A 51 -3.84 -45.13 -15.41
CA GLN A 51 -3.22 -44.85 -14.12
C GLN A 51 -1.86 -44.14 -14.27
N ALA A 52 -1.05 -44.50 -15.26
CA ALA A 52 0.21 -43.82 -15.58
C ALA A 52 -0.01 -42.41 -16.14
N HIS A 53 -1.03 -42.21 -16.97
CA HIS A 53 -1.40 -40.88 -17.46
C HIS A 53 -1.96 -40.00 -16.33
N HIS A 54 -2.78 -40.56 -15.44
CA HIS A 54 -3.32 -39.85 -14.27
C HIS A 54 -2.22 -39.48 -13.25
N PHE A 55 -1.22 -40.35 -13.05
CA PHE A 55 -0.06 -40.06 -12.20
C PHE A 55 0.90 -39.05 -12.84
N GLY A 56 1.18 -39.18 -14.14
CA GLY A 56 2.04 -38.26 -14.88
C GLY A 56 1.44 -36.85 -15.00
N GLU A 57 0.12 -36.72 -15.07
CA GLU A 57 -0.58 -35.42 -15.05
C GLU A 57 -0.54 -34.77 -13.66
N PHE A 58 -0.54 -35.57 -12.58
CA PHE A 58 -0.37 -35.07 -11.20
C PHE A 58 1.07 -34.67 -10.87
N GLU A 59 2.08 -35.42 -11.32
CA GLU A 59 3.49 -35.04 -11.12
C GLU A 59 3.91 -33.86 -12.00
N HIS A 60 3.47 -33.80 -13.26
CA HIS A 60 3.83 -32.72 -14.19
C HIS A 60 3.11 -31.39 -13.91
N SER A 61 1.95 -31.42 -13.24
CA SER A 61 1.23 -30.22 -12.80
C SER A 61 1.71 -29.66 -11.46
N SER A 62 2.25 -30.53 -10.58
CA SER A 62 2.78 -30.11 -9.27
C SER A 62 4.10 -29.34 -9.38
N GLU A 63 5.00 -29.74 -10.30
CA GLU A 63 6.30 -29.08 -10.45
C GLU A 63 6.26 -27.74 -11.18
N ARG A 64 5.20 -27.44 -11.95
CA ARG A 64 5.30 -26.37 -12.95
C ARG A 64 5.02 -24.94 -12.47
N HIS A 65 4.17 -24.62 -11.49
CA HIS A 65 3.95 -23.19 -11.15
C HIS A 65 3.37 -22.94 -9.74
N CYS A 66 4.14 -23.26 -8.70
CA CYS A 66 4.10 -22.47 -7.47
C CYS A 66 5.51 -21.92 -7.22
N LYS A 67 6.00 -21.07 -8.13
CA LYS A 67 6.90 -20.01 -7.69
C LYS A 67 6.09 -19.19 -6.69
N GLN A 68 6.21 -19.52 -5.41
CA GLN A 68 5.59 -18.77 -4.35
C GLN A 68 6.19 -17.35 -4.42
N ASP A 69 5.45 -16.44 -5.05
CA ASP A 69 5.83 -15.04 -5.04
C ASP A 69 5.79 -14.56 -3.57
N LEU A 70 6.97 -14.30 -3.02
CA LEU A 70 7.10 -13.78 -1.66
C LEU A 70 6.71 -12.30 -1.66
N PHE A 71 5.57 -11.99 -1.06
CA PHE A 71 5.03 -10.63 -0.94
C PHE A 71 4.81 -9.90 -2.30
N PRO A 72 3.97 -10.45 -3.21
CA PRO A 72 3.83 -9.94 -4.57
C PRO A 72 3.37 -8.48 -4.62
N LYS A 73 2.53 -8.07 -3.67
CA LYS A 73 1.99 -6.70 -3.57
C LYS A 73 2.99 -5.69 -2.99
N TRP A 74 4.13 -6.14 -2.43
CA TRP A 74 5.11 -5.28 -1.78
C TRP A 74 6.32 -4.96 -2.67
N HIS A 75 6.57 -5.72 -3.74
CA HIS A 75 7.75 -5.51 -4.59
C HIS A 75 7.84 -4.08 -5.14
N LEU A 76 6.74 -3.54 -5.66
CA LEU A 76 6.72 -2.19 -6.24
C LEU A 76 6.96 -1.10 -5.15
N PRO A 77 6.17 -1.04 -4.06
CA PRO A 77 6.42 -0.10 -2.96
C PRO A 77 7.83 -0.18 -2.38
N MET A 78 8.35 -1.39 -2.15
CA MET A 78 9.69 -1.60 -1.59
C MET A 78 10.79 -1.12 -2.54
N LYS A 79 10.69 -1.41 -3.84
CA LYS A 79 11.64 -0.90 -4.83
C LYS A 79 11.66 0.63 -4.86
N ILE A 80 10.48 1.25 -4.88
CA ILE A 80 10.36 2.72 -4.90
C ILE A 80 10.96 3.33 -3.63
N ALA A 81 10.61 2.82 -2.44
CA ALA A 81 11.15 3.32 -1.19
C ALA A 81 12.67 3.12 -1.07
N SER A 82 13.19 1.99 -1.55
CA SER A 82 14.63 1.72 -1.57
C SER A 82 15.38 2.71 -2.47
N VAL A 83 14.88 2.95 -3.69
CA VAL A 83 15.46 3.94 -4.62
C VAL A 83 15.39 5.35 -4.04
N LEU A 84 14.24 5.76 -3.48
CA LEU A 84 14.08 7.07 -2.84
C LEU A 84 15.03 7.25 -1.65
N SER A 85 15.18 6.20 -0.83
CA SER A 85 16.09 6.21 0.33
C SER A 85 17.54 6.34 -0.11
N LEU A 86 17.95 5.55 -1.12
CA LEU A 86 19.32 5.57 -1.65
C LEU A 86 19.66 6.93 -2.25
N LEU A 87 18.78 7.49 -3.09
CA LEU A 87 18.99 8.79 -3.72
C LEU A 87 19.10 9.91 -2.68
N THR A 88 18.18 9.94 -1.72
CA THR A 88 18.18 10.93 -0.64
C THR A 88 19.42 10.78 0.26
N PHE A 89 19.84 9.54 0.54
CA PHE A 89 21.03 9.25 1.32
C PHE A 89 22.31 9.74 0.61
N ILE A 90 22.46 9.45 -0.68
CA ILE A 90 23.60 9.93 -1.48
C ILE A 90 23.62 11.45 -1.48
N TYR A 91 22.49 12.09 -1.81
CA TYR A 91 22.38 13.56 -1.82
C TYR A 91 22.75 14.18 -0.47
N THR A 92 22.20 13.65 0.62
CA THR A 92 22.47 14.16 1.98
C THR A 92 23.93 13.94 2.37
N SER A 93 24.51 12.79 2.02
CA SER A 93 25.91 12.48 2.32
C SER A 93 26.86 13.37 1.53
N MET A 94 26.57 13.64 0.25
CA MET A 94 27.34 14.61 -0.55
C MET A 94 27.34 15.99 0.10
N ARG A 95 26.17 16.46 0.56
CA ARG A 95 26.02 17.80 1.16
C ARG A 95 26.61 17.91 2.57
N ASP A 96 26.35 16.95 3.44
CA ASP A 96 26.67 17.07 4.87
C ASP A 96 28.04 16.49 5.25
N ILE A 97 28.58 15.59 4.42
CA ILE A 97 29.85 14.88 4.70
C ILE A 97 30.91 15.29 3.68
N ILE A 98 30.67 15.07 2.39
CA ILE A 98 31.69 15.27 1.34
C ILE A 98 32.02 16.75 1.19
N TYR A 99 31.02 17.63 1.13
CA TYR A 99 31.27 19.07 0.97
C TYR A 99 32.11 19.67 2.10
N PRO A 100 31.78 19.49 3.40
CA PRO A 100 32.64 19.97 4.50
C PRO A 100 34.02 19.32 4.50
N PHE A 101 34.12 18.04 4.12
CA PHE A 101 35.40 17.34 4.05
C PHE A 101 36.32 17.94 2.98
N VAL A 102 35.81 18.25 1.79
CA VAL A 102 36.60 18.83 0.70
C VAL A 102 36.94 20.31 0.97
N THR A 103 35.96 21.11 1.39
CA THR A 103 36.13 22.56 1.47
C THR A 103 36.83 23.00 2.76
N LYS A 104 36.50 22.37 3.89
CA LYS A 104 37.00 22.78 5.23
C LYS A 104 38.00 21.80 5.84
N LYS A 105 38.25 20.65 5.20
CA LYS A 105 39.10 19.57 5.71
C LYS A 105 38.68 19.07 7.10
N GLU A 106 37.39 19.16 7.43
CA GLU A 106 36.84 18.69 8.69
C GLU A 106 36.31 17.25 8.57
N ASN A 107 36.73 16.38 9.48
CA ASN A 107 36.25 14.99 9.53
C ASN A 107 34.92 14.89 10.29
N VAL A 108 33.80 14.88 9.55
CA VAL A 108 32.44 14.85 10.11
C VAL A 108 31.69 13.52 9.90
N PHE A 109 32.41 12.44 9.61
CA PHE A 109 31.83 11.11 9.33
C PHE A 109 30.95 10.55 10.46
N TYR A 110 31.18 10.95 11.72
CA TYR A 110 30.33 10.57 12.86
C TYR A 110 28.86 11.02 12.72
N LYS A 111 28.55 11.93 11.78
CA LYS A 111 27.18 12.35 11.47
C LYS A 111 26.40 11.30 10.68
N ILE A 112 27.06 10.37 9.99
CA ILE A 112 26.40 9.40 9.10
C ILE A 112 25.34 8.56 9.83
N PRO A 113 25.65 7.88 10.96
CA PRO A 113 24.72 6.89 11.52
C PRO A 113 23.40 7.48 12.03
N ILE A 114 23.41 8.69 12.58
CA ILE A 114 22.22 9.31 13.20
C ILE A 114 21.75 10.52 12.41
N LEU A 115 22.62 11.47 12.05
CA LEU A 115 22.18 12.75 11.48
C LEU A 115 21.78 12.62 10.01
N VAL A 116 22.56 11.87 9.23
CA VAL A 116 22.22 11.64 7.82
C VAL A 116 20.96 10.78 7.73
N ILE A 117 20.90 9.68 8.49
CA ILE A 117 19.71 8.82 8.53
C ILE A 117 18.47 9.61 8.96
N ASN A 118 18.55 10.42 10.02
CA ASN A 118 17.41 11.21 10.50
C ASN A 118 16.98 12.36 9.55
N LYS A 119 17.74 12.62 8.48
CA LYS A 119 17.29 13.47 7.35
C LYS A 119 16.64 12.67 6.23
N VAL A 120 17.12 11.45 5.98
CA VAL A 120 16.57 10.56 4.95
C VAL A 120 15.19 10.04 5.33
N LEU A 121 15.04 9.52 6.57
CA LEU A 121 13.80 8.91 7.05
C LEU A 121 12.55 9.80 6.86
N PRO A 122 12.53 11.08 7.31
CA PRO A 122 11.34 11.92 7.15
C PRO A 122 11.04 12.28 5.69
N VAL A 123 12.08 12.49 4.86
CA VAL A 123 11.91 12.80 3.43
C VAL A 123 11.29 11.62 2.69
N VAL A 124 11.76 10.39 2.97
CA VAL A 124 11.18 9.17 2.39
C VAL A 124 9.76 8.98 2.90
N SER A 125 9.52 9.13 4.21
CA SER A 125 8.19 9.04 4.82
C SER A 125 7.16 9.93 4.13
N ILE A 126 7.43 11.24 4.04
CA ILE A 126 6.48 12.21 3.49
C ILE A 126 6.29 12.03 1.99
N THR A 127 7.34 11.62 1.27
CA THR A 127 7.24 11.31 -0.17
C THR A 127 6.36 10.09 -0.41
N LEU A 128 6.54 9.02 0.37
CA LEU A 128 5.69 7.84 0.28
C LEU A 128 4.23 8.17 0.64
N LEU A 129 4.01 9.03 1.64
CA LEU A 129 2.66 9.51 1.98
C LEU A 129 2.03 10.27 0.82
N ALA A 130 2.79 11.16 0.17
CA ALA A 130 2.31 11.88 -1.01
C ALA A 130 1.94 10.90 -2.15
N LEU A 131 2.73 9.84 -2.34
CA LEU A 131 2.44 8.78 -3.34
C LEU A 131 1.19 7.94 -3.01
N VAL A 132 0.68 7.97 -1.77
CA VAL A 132 -0.62 7.36 -1.42
C VAL A 132 -1.77 8.16 -2.04
N TYR A 133 -1.73 9.49 -1.93
CA TYR A 133 -2.86 10.36 -2.31
C TYR A 133 -2.79 10.85 -3.76
N LEU A 134 -1.58 10.97 -4.32
CA LEU A 134 -1.35 11.43 -5.69
C LEU A 134 -2.14 10.66 -6.78
N PRO A 135 -2.22 9.31 -6.78
CA PRO A 135 -2.97 8.61 -7.83
C PRO A 135 -4.48 8.87 -7.73
N GLY A 136 -5.00 9.23 -6.56
CA GLY A 136 -6.40 9.63 -6.40
C GLY A 136 -6.71 10.96 -7.08
N ILE A 137 -5.80 11.93 -6.96
CA ILE A 137 -5.90 13.22 -7.64
C ILE A 137 -5.80 13.03 -9.16
N LEU A 138 -4.85 12.21 -9.62
CA LEU A 138 -4.72 11.89 -11.05
C LEU A 138 -5.97 11.18 -11.58
N ALA A 139 -6.53 10.24 -10.83
CA ALA A 139 -7.77 9.55 -11.19
C ALA A 139 -8.94 10.53 -11.35
N ALA A 140 -9.09 11.48 -10.43
CA ALA A 140 -10.10 12.54 -10.54
C ALA A 140 -9.87 13.41 -11.80
N GLY A 141 -8.62 13.79 -12.08
CA GLY A 141 -8.27 14.52 -13.30
C GLY A 141 -8.63 13.75 -14.58
N PHE A 142 -8.35 12.44 -14.64
CA PHE A 142 -8.76 11.59 -15.76
C PHE A 142 -10.27 11.49 -15.90
N GLN A 143 -11.01 11.37 -14.79
CA GLN A 143 -12.48 11.31 -14.81
C GLN A 143 -13.09 12.60 -15.34
N LEU A 144 -12.55 13.77 -14.95
CA LEU A 144 -12.98 15.06 -15.47
C LEU A 144 -12.62 15.22 -16.96
N TYR A 145 -11.41 14.83 -17.35
CA TYR A 145 -10.96 14.91 -18.74
C TYR A 145 -11.83 14.08 -19.69
N PHE A 146 -12.24 12.88 -19.27
CA PHE A 146 -13.10 12.01 -20.10
C PHE A 146 -14.60 12.26 -19.90
N GLY A 147 -15.00 13.07 -18.92
CA GLY A 147 -16.41 13.34 -18.60
C GLY A 147 -17.19 12.11 -18.12
N THR A 148 -16.52 11.01 -17.77
CA THR A 148 -17.18 9.77 -17.34
C THR A 148 -16.32 8.99 -16.34
N LYS A 149 -16.98 8.40 -15.34
CA LYS A 149 -16.35 7.51 -14.35
C LYS A 149 -16.22 6.06 -14.83
N TYR A 150 -16.87 5.70 -15.94
CA TYR A 150 -16.97 4.31 -16.40
C TYR A 150 -15.79 3.88 -17.30
N LYS A 151 -14.94 4.83 -17.71
CA LYS A 151 -13.76 4.51 -18.50
C LYS A 151 -12.68 3.93 -17.60
N ARG A 152 -12.12 2.79 -18.03
CA ARG A 152 -11.04 2.10 -17.30
C ARG A 152 -9.78 2.97 -17.27
N PHE A 153 -9.12 3.02 -16.12
CA PHE A 153 -7.82 3.69 -15.99
C PHE A 153 -6.71 2.95 -16.73
N PRO A 154 -5.64 3.66 -17.14
CA PRO A 154 -4.42 3.03 -17.62
C PRO A 154 -3.87 2.01 -16.61
N GLN A 155 -3.31 0.90 -17.10
CA GLN A 155 -2.85 -0.21 -16.24
C GLN A 155 -1.82 0.23 -15.18
N TRP A 156 -0.98 1.22 -15.48
CA TRP A 156 -0.01 1.76 -14.52
C TRP A 156 -0.67 2.45 -13.33
N LEU A 157 -1.76 3.20 -13.57
CA LEU A 157 -2.49 3.93 -12.54
C LEU A 157 -3.31 2.97 -11.67
N ASP A 158 -3.91 1.95 -12.29
CA ASP A 158 -4.63 0.89 -11.59
C ASP A 158 -3.72 0.12 -10.62
N ARG A 159 -2.54 -0.33 -11.11
CA ARG A 159 -1.51 -0.97 -10.26
C ARG A 159 -1.04 -0.08 -9.12
N TRP A 160 -0.89 1.22 -9.36
CA TRP A 160 -0.51 2.19 -8.33
C TRP A 160 -1.63 2.37 -7.28
N MET A 161 -2.88 2.51 -7.71
CA MET A 161 -4.04 2.62 -6.83
C MET A 161 -4.19 1.42 -5.88
N LEU A 162 -3.88 0.21 -6.38
CA LEU A 162 -3.86 -1.03 -5.57
C LEU A 162 -2.70 -1.11 -4.57
N SER A 163 -1.64 -0.33 -4.79
CA SER A 163 -0.44 -0.32 -3.95
C SER A 163 -0.47 0.74 -2.82
N ARG A 164 -1.56 1.53 -2.73
CA ARG A 164 -1.70 2.64 -1.78
C ARG A 164 -1.55 2.23 -0.32
N LYS A 165 -2.12 1.07 0.06
CA LYS A 165 -2.04 0.55 1.43
C LYS A 165 -0.58 0.33 1.86
N GLN A 166 0.22 -0.24 0.96
CA GLN A 166 1.60 -0.60 1.19
C GLN A 166 2.48 0.65 1.27
N PHE A 167 2.23 1.65 0.42
CA PHE A 167 2.88 2.97 0.52
C PHE A 167 2.57 3.65 1.86
N GLY A 168 1.31 3.61 2.31
CA GLY A 168 0.90 4.19 3.59
C GLY A 168 1.57 3.51 4.79
N LEU A 169 1.61 2.18 4.81
CA LEU A 169 2.28 1.41 5.85
C LEU A 169 3.79 1.66 5.88
N LEU A 170 4.42 1.75 4.70
CA LEU A 170 5.85 2.02 4.60
C LEU A 170 6.17 3.45 5.04
N SER A 171 5.35 4.43 4.64
CA SER A 171 5.42 5.81 5.13
C SER A 171 5.35 5.87 6.67
N PHE A 172 4.37 5.20 7.28
CA PHE A 172 4.25 5.11 8.74
C PHE A 172 5.50 4.49 9.39
N PHE A 173 6.04 3.40 8.83
CA PHE A 173 7.27 2.79 9.33
C PHE A 173 8.46 3.77 9.32
N PHE A 174 8.67 4.49 8.22
CA PHE A 174 9.72 5.51 8.13
C PHE A 174 9.47 6.69 9.08
N ALA A 175 8.21 7.10 9.28
CA ALA A 175 7.83 8.14 10.24
C ALA A 175 8.12 7.72 11.70
N ALA A 176 7.78 6.49 12.07
CA ALA A 176 8.04 5.95 13.41
C ALA A 176 9.54 5.86 13.69
N MET A 177 10.32 5.34 12.71
CA MET A 177 11.78 5.35 12.77
C MET A 177 12.33 6.77 12.94
N HIS A 178 11.84 7.75 12.16
CA HIS A 178 12.24 9.15 12.29
C HIS A 178 11.95 9.72 13.69
N ALA A 179 10.79 9.40 14.26
CA ALA A 179 10.43 9.81 15.61
C ALA A 179 11.41 9.24 16.65
N CYS A 180 11.72 7.93 16.58
CA CYS A 180 12.70 7.30 17.46
C CYS A 180 14.08 7.97 17.34
N TYR A 181 14.59 8.17 16.12
CA TYR A 181 15.89 8.82 15.91
C TYR A 181 15.92 10.27 16.42
N SER A 182 14.80 11.00 16.28
CA SER A 182 14.67 12.37 16.75
C SER A 182 14.61 12.46 18.28
N LEU A 183 13.92 11.53 18.95
CA LEU A 183 13.89 11.45 20.41
C LEU A 183 15.26 11.07 21.01
N CYS A 184 16.09 10.32 20.28
CA CYS A 184 17.45 9.99 20.69
C CYS A 184 18.46 11.14 20.52
N TYR A 185 18.07 12.28 19.93
CA TYR A 185 18.98 13.41 19.66
C TYR A 185 19.71 13.97 20.90
N PRO A 186 19.03 14.27 22.03
CA PRO A 186 19.68 14.75 23.25
C PRO A 186 20.56 13.70 23.95
N MET A 187 20.33 12.41 23.73
CA MET A 187 21.13 11.32 24.31
C MET A 187 22.54 11.25 23.71
N ARG A 188 22.73 11.79 22.50
CA ARG A 188 23.97 11.69 21.75
C ARG A 188 25.12 12.48 22.41
N ARG A 189 26.26 11.79 22.63
CA ARG A 189 27.46 12.39 23.24
C ARG A 189 27.99 13.63 22.51
N SER A 190 27.95 13.63 21.18
CA SER A 190 28.36 14.80 20.39
C SER A 190 27.42 16.01 20.57
N TYR A 191 26.15 15.80 20.90
CA TYR A 191 25.24 16.91 21.24
C TYR A 191 25.60 17.50 22.60
N ARG A 192 25.90 16.65 23.59
CA ARG A 192 26.37 17.09 24.92
C ARG A 192 27.64 17.94 24.83
N TYR A 193 28.63 17.53 24.05
CA TYR A 193 29.84 18.34 23.83
C TYR A 193 29.54 19.68 23.15
N LYS A 194 28.59 19.72 22.22
CA LYS A 194 28.18 20.96 21.57
C LYS A 194 27.51 21.91 22.56
N LEU A 195 26.62 21.39 23.42
CA LEU A 195 25.95 22.17 24.46
C LEU A 195 26.95 22.76 25.46
N LEU A 196 27.95 21.98 25.88
CA LEU A 196 29.00 22.45 26.78
C LEU A 196 29.85 23.56 26.14
N ASN A 197 30.22 23.39 24.86
CA ASN A 197 30.96 24.42 24.12
C ASN A 197 30.15 25.71 23.97
N TRP A 198 28.83 25.63 23.74
CA TRP A 198 27.95 26.79 23.68
C TRP A 198 27.84 27.51 25.01
N ALA A 199 27.65 26.77 26.11
CA ALA A 199 27.62 27.35 27.46
C ALA A 199 28.94 28.05 27.80
N PHE A 200 30.08 27.43 27.50
CA PHE A 200 31.40 28.03 27.70
C PHE A 200 31.58 29.33 26.89
N GLN A 201 31.17 29.33 25.61
CA GLN A 201 31.24 30.51 24.76
C GLN A 201 30.32 31.65 25.25
N GLN A 202 29.12 31.33 25.72
CA GLN A 202 28.18 32.31 26.28
C GLN A 202 28.77 33.01 27.51
N VAL A 203 29.34 32.25 28.44
CA VAL A 203 30.01 32.80 29.64
C VAL A 203 31.21 33.67 29.24
N LYS A 204 32.02 33.21 28.27
CA LYS A 204 33.15 34.00 27.75
C LYS A 204 32.71 35.32 27.13
N GLN A 205 31.53 35.36 26.50
CA GLN A 205 30.95 36.56 25.90
C GLN A 205 30.17 37.43 26.90
N LYS A 206 30.10 37.03 28.18
CA LYS A 206 29.32 37.71 29.24
C LYS A 206 27.85 37.94 28.83
N LYS A 207 27.28 37.02 28.05
CA LYS A 207 25.88 37.08 27.63
C LYS A 207 25.01 36.38 28.67
N GLU A 208 24.23 37.16 29.41
CA GLU A 208 23.41 36.65 30.53
C GLU A 208 22.23 35.80 30.04
N ASP A 209 21.48 36.28 29.05
CA ASP A 209 20.31 35.59 28.51
C ASP A 209 20.58 35.02 27.11
N ALA A 210 20.33 33.71 26.95
CA ALA A 210 20.42 33.00 25.67
C ALA A 210 19.06 32.74 25.02
N TRP A 211 17.96 33.23 25.61
CA TRP A 211 16.61 33.06 25.12
C TRP A 211 16.43 33.73 23.76
N ILE A 212 15.81 32.99 22.83
CA ILE A 212 15.49 33.47 21.49
C ILE A 212 14.05 33.06 21.19
N GLU A 213 13.12 33.99 21.43
CA GLU A 213 11.66 33.77 21.36
C GLU A 213 11.23 33.06 20.08
N HIS A 214 11.65 33.57 18.92
CA HIS A 214 11.24 33.05 17.61
C HIS A 214 11.80 31.64 17.29
N ASP A 215 12.93 31.25 17.89
CA ASP A 215 13.48 29.89 17.76
C ASP A 215 12.70 28.91 18.64
N VAL A 216 12.30 29.35 19.84
CA VAL A 216 11.46 28.56 20.77
C VAL A 216 10.10 28.29 20.15
N TRP A 217 9.37 29.31 19.70
CA TRP A 217 8.07 29.11 19.05
C TRP A 217 8.14 28.17 17.85
N ARG A 218 9.19 28.32 17.03
CA ARG A 218 9.40 27.43 15.88
C ARG A 218 9.51 25.98 16.36
N MET A 219 10.39 25.72 17.33
CA MET A 219 10.61 24.40 17.93
C MET A 219 9.30 23.78 18.45
N GLU A 220 8.60 24.50 19.31
CA GLU A 220 7.37 24.00 19.96
C GLU A 220 6.28 23.65 18.94
N ILE A 221 6.09 24.49 17.91
CA ILE A 221 5.06 24.29 16.88
C ILE A 221 5.35 23.05 16.02
N TYR A 222 6.54 22.94 15.42
CA TYR A 222 6.79 21.83 14.48
C TYR A 222 6.90 20.48 15.22
N VAL A 223 7.37 20.46 16.47
CA VAL A 223 7.40 19.24 17.29
C VAL A 223 5.97 18.80 17.59
N SER A 224 5.11 19.72 18.05
CA SER A 224 3.72 19.42 18.35
C SER A 224 2.96 18.89 17.13
N LEU A 225 3.13 19.55 15.97
CA LEU A 225 2.53 19.11 14.71
C LEU A 225 3.09 17.77 14.24
N GLY A 226 4.38 17.50 14.44
CA GLY A 226 4.99 16.21 14.13
C GLY A 226 4.40 15.06 14.96
N ILE A 227 4.17 15.28 16.26
CA ILE A 227 3.54 14.31 17.15
C ILE A 227 2.10 14.04 16.71
N LEU A 228 1.32 15.10 16.44
CA LEU A 228 -0.05 14.96 15.95
C LEU A 228 -0.10 14.22 14.61
N GLY A 229 0.77 14.58 13.67
CA GLY A 229 0.87 13.92 12.37
C GLY A 229 1.21 12.44 12.49
N LEU A 230 2.14 12.08 13.38
CA LEU A 230 2.47 10.67 13.65
C LEU A 230 1.30 9.92 14.29
N ALA A 231 0.55 10.54 15.21
CA ALA A 231 -0.63 9.94 15.82
C ALA A 231 -1.72 9.64 14.77
N LEU A 232 -1.95 10.56 13.84
CA LEU A 232 -2.88 10.34 12.72
C LEU A 232 -2.39 9.20 11.80
N LEU A 233 -1.09 9.14 11.48
CA LEU A 233 -0.54 8.03 10.70
C LEU A 233 -0.66 6.68 11.44
N ALA A 234 -0.53 6.68 12.76
CA ALA A 234 -0.74 5.49 13.58
C ALA A 234 -2.19 5.00 13.49
N LEU A 235 -3.18 5.90 13.52
CA LEU A 235 -4.58 5.55 13.32
C LEU A 235 -4.78 4.89 11.94
N LEU A 236 -4.22 5.45 10.87
CA LEU A 236 -4.29 4.85 9.52
C LEU A 236 -3.61 3.48 9.43
N ALA A 237 -2.52 3.28 10.17
CA ALA A 237 -1.83 2.00 10.25
C ALA A 237 -2.66 0.95 11.01
N ILE A 238 -3.32 1.35 12.10
CA ILE A 238 -4.20 0.46 12.89
C ILE A 238 -5.43 0.06 12.09
N THR A 239 -6.09 0.99 11.39
CA THR A 239 -7.25 0.67 10.54
C THR A 239 -6.86 -0.18 9.32
N SER A 240 -5.57 -0.25 8.99
CA SER A 240 -5.05 -1.14 7.94
C SER A 240 -4.94 -2.62 8.37
N ILE A 241 -5.08 -2.94 9.66
CA ILE A 241 -5.08 -4.32 10.17
C ILE A 241 -6.38 -5.00 9.71
N PRO A 242 -6.34 -6.22 9.14
CA PRO A 242 -7.53 -6.87 8.59
C PRO A 242 -8.70 -6.97 9.59
N SER A 243 -8.45 -7.37 10.84
CA SER A 243 -9.50 -7.49 11.86
C SER A 243 -10.25 -6.17 12.11
N VAL A 244 -9.54 -5.04 12.13
CA VAL A 244 -10.12 -3.70 12.31
C VAL A 244 -10.79 -3.22 11.03
N SER A 245 -10.14 -3.41 9.88
CA SER A 245 -10.68 -3.01 8.58
C SER A 245 -11.99 -3.73 8.27
N HIS A 246 -12.15 -5.00 8.68
CA HIS A 246 -13.37 -5.78 8.48
C HIS A 246 -14.50 -5.43 9.46
N SER A 247 -14.20 -4.75 10.58
CA SER A 247 -15.23 -4.30 11.53
C SER A 247 -15.84 -2.94 11.20
N LEU A 248 -15.24 -2.18 10.28
CA LEU A 248 -15.70 -0.84 9.89
C LEU A 248 -16.61 -0.88 8.68
N THR A 249 -17.62 -0.01 8.66
CA THR A 249 -18.42 0.22 7.45
C THR A 249 -17.59 0.94 6.39
N TRP A 250 -17.99 0.84 5.12
CA TRP A 250 -17.27 1.52 4.02
C TRP A 250 -17.17 3.04 4.23
N ARG A 251 -18.20 3.65 4.83
CA ARG A 251 -18.22 5.09 5.14
C ARG A 251 -17.25 5.47 6.25
N GLU A 252 -17.01 4.59 7.21
CA GLU A 252 -16.05 4.83 8.30
C GLU A 252 -14.60 4.54 7.86
N PHE A 253 -14.42 3.62 6.92
CA PHE A 253 -13.11 3.31 6.36
C PHE A 253 -12.62 4.33 5.32
N HIS A 254 -13.55 4.96 4.59
CA HIS A 254 -13.25 5.96 3.56
C HIS A 254 -12.85 7.30 4.15
#